data_AF-A0A0N8R6P0-F1
#
_entry.id   AF-A0A0N8R6P0-F1
#
_cell.length_a   1.000
_cell.length_b   1.000
_cell.length_c   1.000
_cell.angle_alpha   90.00
_cell.angle_beta   90.00
_cell.angle_gamma   90.00
#
_symmetry.space_group_name_H-M   'P 1'
#
loop_
_entity.id
_entity.type
_entity.pdbx_description
1 polymer ?
#
loop_
_entity_poly.entity_id
_entity_poly.type
_entity_poly.pdbx_seq_one_letter_code
_entity_poly.pdbx_strand_id
1 'polypeptide(L)'
;MQQFVEENFLRWDSLGEFLALAASLEHLGHAYNNPKALVLSKTLDQATGEFLDRNKSPSRKVGGIDNRGSHFYLTLFWAQALAAQNDDADLKAQFAPLAKTLTDNEEKIVAELNAVQGKPVDIGGYYFPNPEVTSKAMRPSATLNAAIAAL
;
A
#
# COMPACT_ATOMS: atom_id res chain seq x y z
N MET A 1 7.14 13.29 10.82
CA MET A 1 6.26 14.45 10.69
C MET A 1 6.98 15.65 10.08
N GLN A 2 8.03 16.18 10.70
CA GLN A 2 8.72 17.39 10.20
C GLN A 2 9.20 17.29 8.74
N GLN A 3 9.91 16.22 8.37
CA GLN A 3 10.32 15.99 6.97
C GLN A 3 9.13 15.90 6.00
N PHE A 4 7.99 15.39 6.45
CA PHE A 4 6.81 15.33 5.61
C PHE A 4 6.25 16.72 5.34
N VAL A 5 6.16 17.60 6.35
CA VAL A 5 5.67 18.98 6.15
C VAL A 5 6.64 19.82 5.32
N GLU A 6 7.94 19.66 5.52
CA GLU A 6 8.97 20.48 4.85
C GLU A 6 9.27 19.99 3.42
N GLU A 7 9.27 18.68 3.19
CA GLU A 7 9.73 18.06 1.94
C GLU A 7 8.70 17.13 1.28
N ASN A 8 7.50 16.99 1.85
CA ASN A 8 6.48 16.04 1.40
C ASN A 8 7.06 14.64 1.20
N PHE A 9 7.89 14.21 2.16
CA PHE A 9 8.55 12.90 2.16
C PHE A 9 8.37 12.22 3.52
N LEU A 10 7.73 11.06 3.52
CA LEU A 10 7.44 10.31 4.74
C LEU A 10 8.30 9.04 4.82
N ARG A 11 9.35 9.07 5.65
CA ARG A 11 10.27 7.94 5.89
C ARG A 11 9.78 6.92 6.94
N TRP A 12 8.50 6.93 7.28
CA TRP A 12 7.93 6.00 8.26
C TRP A 12 7.81 4.62 7.64
N ASP A 13 8.33 3.59 8.30
CA ASP A 13 8.21 2.21 7.84
C ASP A 13 6.96 1.55 8.42
N SER A 14 6.01 1.21 7.55
CA SER A 14 4.75 0.55 7.90
C SER A 14 4.86 -0.98 7.96
N LEU A 15 6.05 -1.57 7.88
CA LEU A 15 6.23 -3.02 7.95
C LEU A 15 5.54 -3.66 9.17
N GLY A 16 5.60 -3.03 10.34
CA GLY A 16 4.91 -3.51 11.54
C GLY A 16 3.38 -3.53 11.40
N GLU A 17 2.81 -2.59 10.64
CA GLU A 17 1.37 -2.54 10.34
C GLU A 17 0.97 -3.70 9.42
N PHE A 18 1.82 -4.04 8.44
CA PHE A 18 1.57 -5.13 7.49
C PHE A 18 1.58 -6.49 8.21
N LEU A 19 2.60 -6.71 9.05
CA LEU A 19 2.73 -7.92 9.86
C LEU A 19 1.58 -8.06 10.86
N ALA A 20 1.17 -6.97 11.50
CA ALA A 20 0.03 -6.97 12.42
C ALA A 20 -1.29 -7.27 11.69
N LEU A 21 -1.47 -6.77 10.47
CA LEU A 21 -2.66 -7.01 9.67
C LEU A 21 -2.76 -8.48 9.24
N ALA A 22 -1.65 -9.11 8.82
CA ALA A 22 -1.63 -10.53 8.50
C ALA A 22 -2.07 -11.38 9.71
N ALA A 23 -1.43 -11.19 10.87
CA ALA A 23 -1.81 -11.88 12.10
C ALA A 23 -3.27 -11.61 12.52
N SER A 24 -3.78 -10.40 12.30
CA SER A 24 -5.18 -10.05 12.57
C SER A 24 -6.15 -10.82 11.66
N LEU A 25 -5.84 -10.93 10.37
CA LEU A 25 -6.64 -11.69 9.39
C LEU A 25 -6.60 -13.19 9.65
N GLU A 26 -5.43 -13.74 10.01
CA GLU A 26 -5.28 -15.14 10.41
C GLU A 26 -6.15 -15.45 11.64
N HIS A 27 -6.07 -14.62 12.68
CA HIS A 27 -6.91 -14.76 13.87
C HIS A 27 -8.40 -14.73 13.52
N LEU A 28 -8.84 -13.79 12.68
CA LEU A 28 -10.22 -13.70 12.22
C LEU A 28 -10.64 -14.96 11.46
N GLY A 29 -9.76 -15.47 10.59
CA GLY A 29 -9.96 -16.70 9.83
C GLY A 29 -10.22 -17.91 10.74
N HIS A 30 -9.40 -18.09 11.78
CA HIS A 30 -9.57 -19.19 12.73
C HIS A 30 -10.74 -19.00 13.69
N ALA A 31 -10.89 -17.80 14.28
CA ALA A 31 -11.89 -17.53 15.30
C ALA A 31 -13.33 -17.61 14.76
N TYR A 32 -13.52 -17.25 13.49
CA TYR A 32 -14.85 -17.18 12.87
C TYR A 32 -15.04 -18.16 11.71
N ASN A 33 -14.09 -19.09 11.50
CA ASN A 33 -14.09 -20.02 10.38
C ASN A 33 -14.29 -19.31 9.02
N ASN A 34 -13.50 -18.25 8.80
CA ASN A 34 -13.56 -17.43 7.60
C ASN A 34 -12.41 -17.81 6.64
N PRO A 35 -12.64 -18.70 5.66
CA PRO A 35 -11.60 -19.15 4.74
C PRO A 35 -11.03 -18.01 3.89
N LYS A 36 -11.84 -17.02 3.50
CA LYS A 36 -11.37 -15.85 2.75
C LYS A 36 -10.36 -15.03 3.54
N ALA A 37 -10.55 -14.88 4.86
CA ALA A 37 -9.59 -14.19 5.72
C ALA A 37 -8.24 -14.93 5.81
N LEU A 38 -8.25 -16.27 5.81
CA LEU A 38 -7.01 -17.06 5.76
C LEU A 38 -6.26 -16.88 4.44
N VAL A 39 -6.99 -16.82 3.31
CA VAL A 39 -6.38 -16.54 1.99
C VAL A 39 -5.78 -15.13 1.97
N LEU A 40 -6.50 -14.12 2.49
CA LEU A 40 -6.00 -12.75 2.61
C LEU A 40 -4.74 -12.68 3.47
N SER A 41 -4.71 -13.35 4.62
CA SER A 41 -3.53 -13.42 5.49
C SER A 41 -2.32 -14.04 4.78
N LYS A 42 -2.49 -15.26 4.24
CA LYS A 42 -1.42 -16.00 3.57
C LYS A 42 -0.81 -15.22 2.40
N THR A 43 -1.66 -14.55 1.62
CA THR A 43 -1.20 -13.74 0.48
C THR A 43 -0.57 -12.42 0.92
N LEU A 44 -0.97 -11.86 2.06
CA LEU A 44 -0.31 -10.69 2.65
C LEU A 44 1.09 -11.03 3.20
N ASP A 45 1.26 -12.21 3.79
CA ASP A 45 2.58 -12.69 4.20
C ASP A 45 3.51 -12.88 3.00
N GLN A 46 3.01 -13.47 1.91
CA GLN A 46 3.75 -13.59 0.65
C GLN A 46 4.14 -12.22 0.08
N ALA A 47 3.20 -11.26 0.08
CA ALA A 47 3.45 -9.90 -0.37
C ALA A 47 4.48 -9.17 0.49
N THR A 48 4.47 -9.40 1.80
CA THR A 48 5.44 -8.82 2.75
C THR A 48 6.83 -9.42 2.53
N GLY A 49 6.93 -10.72 2.23
CA GLY A 49 8.19 -11.36 1.83
C GLY A 49 8.77 -10.73 0.56
N GLU A 50 7.97 -10.67 -0.51
CA GLU A 50 8.37 -10.05 -1.78
C GLU A 50 8.77 -8.57 -1.62
N PHE A 51 8.04 -7.84 -0.76
CA PHE A 51 8.34 -6.47 -0.40
C PHE A 51 9.74 -6.29 0.21
N LEU A 52 10.13 -7.20 1.11
CA LEU A 52 11.45 -7.21 1.73
C LEU A 52 12.53 -7.64 0.73
N ASP A 53 12.28 -8.70 -0.03
CA ASP A 53 13.21 -9.24 -1.03
C ASP A 53 13.53 -8.22 -2.13
N ARG A 54 12.53 -7.44 -2.57
CA ARG A 54 12.69 -6.36 -3.55
C ARG A 54 13.11 -5.02 -2.94
N ASN A 55 13.41 -4.99 -1.64
CA ASN A 55 13.87 -3.81 -0.89
C ASN A 55 12.96 -2.59 -1.12
N LYS A 56 11.64 -2.77 -0.96
CA LYS A 56 10.63 -1.73 -1.20
C LYS A 56 10.25 -0.93 0.05
N SER A 57 11.05 -1.02 1.12
CA SER A 57 10.95 -0.15 2.30
C SER A 57 11.24 1.32 1.97
N PRO A 58 10.68 2.27 2.73
CA PRO A 58 10.96 3.69 2.55
C PRO A 58 12.45 4.02 2.66
N SER A 59 12.95 4.78 1.69
CA SER A 59 14.24 5.45 1.75
C SER A 59 14.21 6.56 2.81
N ARG A 60 15.41 7.06 3.15
CA ARG A 60 15.57 8.19 4.08
C ARG A 60 15.70 9.55 3.39
N LYS A 61 15.78 9.57 2.05
CA LYS A 61 16.05 10.78 1.24
C LYS A 61 15.01 10.95 0.14
N VAL A 62 14.65 12.22 -0.10
CA VAL A 62 13.81 12.68 -1.22
C VAL A 62 14.34 12.14 -2.55
N GLY A 63 13.41 11.76 -3.43
CA GLY A 63 13.70 11.13 -4.72
C GLY A 63 13.76 9.61 -4.66
N GLY A 64 13.76 9.02 -3.46
CA GLY A 64 13.54 7.59 -3.24
C GLY A 64 12.07 7.23 -3.03
N ILE A 65 11.81 5.94 -2.86
CA ILE A 65 10.52 5.43 -2.38
C ILE A 65 10.30 5.95 -0.96
N ASP A 66 9.14 6.53 -0.69
CA ASP A 66 8.71 6.90 0.67
C ASP A 66 7.60 5.93 1.15
N ASN A 67 6.99 6.20 2.30
CA ASN A 67 5.91 5.40 2.87
C ASN A 67 4.75 5.14 1.88
N ARG A 68 4.37 6.12 1.06
CA ARG A 68 3.27 5.95 0.09
C ARG A 68 3.68 5.00 -1.03
N GLY A 69 4.93 5.11 -1.49
CA GLY A 69 5.50 4.19 -2.46
C GLY A 69 5.61 2.76 -1.90
N SER A 70 5.96 2.61 -0.62
CA SER A 70 6.03 1.30 0.03
C SER A 70 4.64 0.65 0.15
N HIS A 71 3.60 1.44 0.48
CA HIS A 71 2.21 1.01 0.48
C HIS A 71 1.72 0.58 -0.91
N PHE A 72 2.11 1.31 -1.96
CA PHE A 72 1.81 0.90 -3.35
C PHE A 72 2.42 -0.47 -3.68
N TYR A 73 3.71 -0.68 -3.36
CA TYR A 73 4.37 -1.95 -3.66
C TYR A 73 3.78 -3.13 -2.89
N LEU A 74 3.47 -2.95 -1.60
CA LEU A 74 2.75 -3.99 -0.86
C LEU A 74 1.41 -4.31 -1.53
N THR A 75 0.63 -3.28 -1.91
CA THR A 75 -0.66 -3.44 -2.58
C THR A 75 -0.51 -4.21 -3.90
N LEU A 76 0.51 -3.88 -4.70
CA LEU A 76 0.83 -4.57 -5.95
C LEU A 76 1.11 -6.05 -5.71
N PHE A 77 2.03 -6.38 -4.80
CA PHE A 77 2.41 -7.77 -4.52
C PHE A 77 1.26 -8.56 -3.91
N TRP A 78 0.44 -7.93 -3.07
CA TRP A 78 -0.72 -8.58 -2.48
C TRP A 78 -1.80 -8.88 -3.51
N ALA A 79 -2.11 -7.93 -4.40
CA ALA A 79 -3.03 -8.17 -5.51
C ALA A 79 -2.52 -9.27 -6.44
N GLN A 80 -1.22 -9.30 -6.75
CA GLN A 80 -0.59 -10.36 -7.54
C GLN A 80 -0.70 -11.74 -6.87
N ALA A 81 -0.43 -11.82 -5.56
CA ALA A 81 -0.56 -13.06 -4.80
C ALA A 81 -2.01 -13.56 -4.75
N LEU A 82 -2.98 -12.65 -4.55
CA LEU A 82 -4.41 -12.95 -4.58
C LEU A 82 -4.91 -13.40 -5.95
N ALA A 83 -4.34 -12.85 -7.04
CA ALA A 83 -4.63 -13.27 -8.40
C ALA A 83 -3.95 -14.59 -8.80
N ALA A 84 -2.88 -14.99 -8.10
CA ALA A 84 -2.12 -16.20 -8.41
C ALA A 84 -2.56 -17.43 -7.61
N GLN A 85 -3.10 -17.25 -6.39
CA GLN A 85 -3.54 -18.35 -5.53
C GLN A 85 -4.66 -19.21 -6.16
N ASN A 86 -4.89 -20.40 -5.59
CA ASN A 86 -5.90 -21.36 -6.03
C ASN A 86 -6.80 -21.88 -4.88
N ASP A 87 -6.72 -21.24 -3.71
CA ASP A 87 -7.46 -21.61 -2.51
C ASP A 87 -8.89 -21.01 -2.54
N ASP A 88 -9.11 -19.88 -3.23
CA ASP A 88 -10.42 -19.23 -3.40
C ASP A 88 -10.56 -18.62 -4.80
N ALA A 89 -11.46 -19.18 -5.62
CA ALA A 89 -11.65 -18.76 -7.02
C ALA A 89 -12.29 -17.38 -7.15
N ASP A 90 -13.15 -16.97 -6.21
CA ASP A 90 -13.82 -15.66 -6.27
C ASP A 90 -12.83 -14.54 -5.97
N LEU A 91 -12.00 -14.70 -4.92
CA LEU A 91 -10.92 -13.75 -4.61
C LEU A 91 -9.94 -13.66 -5.78
N LYS A 92 -9.60 -14.79 -6.40
CA LYS A 92 -8.75 -14.80 -7.60
C LYS A 92 -9.35 -13.94 -8.71
N ALA A 93 -10.63 -14.17 -9.02
CA ALA A 93 -11.33 -13.44 -10.07
C ALA A 93 -11.47 -11.94 -9.76
N GLN A 94 -11.75 -11.60 -8.49
CA GLN A 94 -11.89 -10.22 -8.04
C GLN A 94 -10.56 -9.45 -8.14
N PHE A 95 -9.44 -10.07 -7.74
CA PHE A 95 -8.14 -9.39 -7.69
C PHE A 95 -7.33 -9.46 -8.98
N ALA A 96 -7.63 -10.38 -9.90
CA ALA A 96 -6.99 -10.45 -11.21
C ALA A 96 -6.98 -9.11 -12.00
N PRO A 97 -8.12 -8.40 -12.16
CA PRO A 97 -8.12 -7.11 -12.86
C PRO A 97 -7.32 -6.03 -12.12
N LEU A 98 -7.36 -6.01 -10.78
CA LEU A 98 -6.57 -5.07 -9.98
C LEU A 98 -5.07 -5.34 -10.13
N ALA A 99 -4.65 -6.60 -9.99
CA ALA A 99 -3.25 -7.01 -10.14
C ALA A 99 -2.71 -6.61 -11.51
N LYS A 100 -3.49 -6.84 -12.58
CA LYS A 100 -3.14 -6.40 -13.93
C LYS A 100 -3.01 -4.88 -14.01
N THR A 101 -4.02 -4.16 -13.53
CA THR A 101 -4.05 -2.69 -13.60
C THR A 101 -2.86 -2.06 -12.87
N LEU A 102 -2.54 -2.54 -11.67
CA LEU A 102 -1.42 -2.03 -10.88
C LEU A 102 -0.07 -2.39 -11.52
N THR A 103 0.06 -3.59 -12.09
CA THR A 103 1.29 -4.03 -12.78
C THR A 103 1.53 -3.18 -14.03
N ASP A 104 0.50 -2.99 -14.87
CA ASP A 104 0.61 -2.21 -16.11
C ASP A 104 0.90 -0.72 -15.85
N ASN A 105 0.51 -0.21 -14.67
CA ASN A 105 0.67 1.20 -14.30
C ASN A 105 1.77 1.42 -13.24
N GLU A 106 2.65 0.45 -12.98
CA GLU A 106 3.67 0.56 -11.92
C GLU A 106 4.49 1.84 -12.06
N GLU A 107 5.12 2.05 -13.22
CA GLU A 107 5.97 3.21 -13.47
C GLU A 107 5.21 4.54 -13.33
N LYS A 108 3.97 4.57 -13.83
CA LYS A 108 3.12 5.75 -13.78
C LYS A 108 2.75 6.12 -12.34
N ILE A 109 2.34 5.14 -11.54
CA ILE A 109 1.98 5.35 -10.14
C ILE A 109 3.20 5.81 -9.35
N VAL A 110 4.36 5.16 -9.52
CA VAL A 110 5.60 5.58 -8.85
C VAL A 110 5.99 7.00 -9.24
N ALA A 111 5.86 7.37 -10.52
CA ALA A 111 6.12 8.73 -10.97
C ALA A 111 5.16 9.75 -10.32
N GLU A 112 3.87 9.45 -10.23
CA GLU A 112 2.87 10.29 -9.56
C GLU A 112 3.18 10.47 -8.06
N LEU A 113 3.56 9.40 -7.37
CA LEU A 113 3.94 9.43 -5.95
C LEU A 113 5.24 10.22 -5.70
N ASN A 114 6.21 10.13 -6.61
CA ASN A 114 7.48 10.84 -6.49
C ASN A 114 7.37 12.32 -6.88
N ALA A 115 6.48 12.67 -7.81
CA ALA A 115 6.36 14.04 -8.34
C ALA A 115 5.95 15.10 -7.30
N VAL A 116 5.37 14.66 -6.16
CA VAL A 116 4.96 15.56 -5.08
C VAL A 116 6.05 15.78 -4.03
N GLN A 117 7.13 14.97 -4.04
CA GLN A 117 8.22 15.07 -3.07
C GLN A 117 9.10 16.31 -3.32
N GLY A 118 9.86 16.72 -2.29
CA GLY A 118 10.79 17.84 -2.33
C GLY A 118 10.13 19.22 -2.22
N LYS A 119 8.84 19.26 -1.90
CA LYS A 119 8.06 20.50 -1.74
C LYS A 119 7.39 20.52 -0.37
N PRO A 120 7.24 21.67 0.27
CA PRO A 120 6.44 21.77 1.48
C PRO A 120 4.99 21.36 1.22
N VAL A 121 4.35 20.75 2.23
CA VAL A 121 2.94 20.43 2.22
C VAL A 121 2.29 20.91 3.52
N ASP A 122 1.20 21.67 3.38
CA ASP A 122 0.37 22.05 4.51
C ASP A 122 -0.74 21.02 4.69
N ILE A 123 -0.88 20.51 5.91
CA ILE A 123 -1.92 19.55 6.30
C ILE A 123 -2.98 20.19 7.21
N GLY A 124 -2.94 21.50 7.43
CA GLY A 124 -3.95 22.24 8.18
C GLY A 124 -3.95 21.97 9.69
N GLY A 125 -2.82 21.56 10.26
CA GLY A 125 -2.65 21.31 11.69
C GLY A 125 -1.52 20.32 12.00
N TYR A 126 -1.17 20.15 13.28
CA TYR A 126 -0.15 19.18 13.72
C TYR A 126 -0.78 18.00 14.46
N TYR A 127 -1.30 18.24 15.67
CA TYR A 127 -1.99 17.22 16.48
C TYR A 127 -3.40 16.92 15.98
N PHE A 128 -4.02 17.89 15.33
CA PHE A 128 -5.35 17.80 14.75
C PHE A 128 -5.32 18.37 13.32
N PRO A 129 -4.71 17.63 12.37
CA PRO A 129 -4.61 18.07 10.98
C PRO A 129 -5.98 18.03 10.30
N ASN A 130 -6.14 18.80 9.22
CA ASN A 130 -7.36 18.76 8.43
C ASN A 130 -7.46 17.40 7.68
N PRO A 131 -8.52 16.61 7.88
CA PRO A 131 -8.63 15.27 7.30
C PRO A 131 -8.64 15.27 5.77
N GLU A 132 -9.31 16.24 5.14
CA GLU A 132 -9.42 16.31 3.68
C GLU A 132 -8.09 16.67 3.03
N VAL A 133 -7.39 17.66 3.60
CA VAL A 133 -6.08 18.10 3.11
C VAL A 133 -5.04 17.00 3.30
N THR A 134 -5.04 16.36 4.48
CA THR A 134 -4.13 15.23 4.77
C THR A 134 -4.39 14.05 3.84
N SER A 135 -5.66 13.70 3.59
CA SER A 135 -6.03 12.64 2.65
C SER A 135 -5.50 12.91 1.25
N LYS A 136 -5.64 14.15 0.75
CA LYS A 136 -5.08 14.56 -0.56
C LYS A 136 -3.54 14.46 -0.60
N ALA A 137 -2.86 14.89 0.46
CA ALA A 137 -1.41 14.80 0.56
C ALA A 137 -0.89 13.35 0.62
N MET A 138 -1.62 12.47 1.31
CA MET A 138 -1.26 11.06 1.48
C MET A 138 -1.63 10.20 0.26
N ARG A 139 -2.58 10.64 -0.57
CA ARG A 139 -3.07 9.88 -1.73
C ARG A 139 -2.93 10.68 -3.04
N PRO A 140 -1.72 11.13 -3.43
CA PRO A 140 -1.55 12.01 -4.57
C PRO A 140 -1.66 11.31 -5.94
N SER A 141 -1.52 9.98 -5.99
CA SER A 141 -1.64 9.21 -7.24
C SER A 141 -3.10 8.98 -7.61
N ALA A 142 -3.57 9.71 -8.63
CA ALA A 142 -4.91 9.53 -9.18
C ALA A 142 -5.06 8.14 -9.82
N THR A 143 -4.00 7.61 -10.43
CA THR A 143 -4.02 6.29 -11.06
C THR A 143 -4.20 5.19 -10.01
N LEU A 144 -3.45 5.24 -8.91
CA LEU A 144 -3.59 4.28 -7.80
C LEU A 144 -4.98 4.38 -7.15
N ASN A 145 -5.46 5.61 -6.89
CA ASN A 145 -6.77 5.82 -6.30
C ASN A 145 -7.90 5.26 -7.17
N ALA A 146 -7.84 5.44 -8.49
CA ALA A 146 -8.82 4.91 -9.42
C ALA A 146 -8.78 3.38 -9.48
N ALA A 147 -7.58 2.78 -9.47
CA ALA A 147 -7.42 1.32 -9.45
C ALA A 147 -8.04 0.70 -8.19
N ILE A 148 -7.78 1.28 -7.01
CA ILE A 148 -8.36 0.79 -5.74
C ILE A 148 -9.87 1.00 -5.68
N ALA A 149 -10.39 2.11 -6.22
CA ALA A 149 -11.83 2.40 -6.21
C ALA A 149 -12.65 1.46 -7.13
N ALA A 150 -12.00 0.74 -8.04
CA ALA A 150 -12.63 -0.21 -8.95
C ALA A 150 -12.66 -1.65 -8.43
N LEU A 151 -12.11 -1.91 -7.24
CA LEU A 151 -12.13 -3.21 -6.55
C LEU A 151 -13.45 -3.44 -5.79
#